data_AF-A0A934TJH9-F1
#
_entry.id   AF-A0A934TJH9-F1
#
_cell.length_a   1.000
_cell.length_b   1.000
_cell.length_c   1.000
_cell.angle_alpha   90.00
_cell.angle_beta   90.00
_cell.angle_gamma   90.00
#
_symmetry.space_group_name_H-M   'P 1'
#
loop_
_entity.id
_entity.type
_entity.pdbx_description
1 polymer ?
#
loop_
_entity_poly.entity_id
_entity_poly.type
_entity_poly.pdbx_seq_one_letter_code
_entity_poly.pdbx_strand_id
1 'polypeptide(L)'
;MRITSLALIGVVAGVIGLGVWTVGGPGQARAERRDQERMGDLSTLARHLACLQRQGLEADERSESCPGVARRTDPLSGDPYHVDAADVVRVCARFETRLPRQRWGNRDDFDPDEGCLVVGARDTGAW
;
A
#
# COMPACT_ATOMS: atom_id res chain seq x y z
N MET A 1 42.09 -12.63 31.21
CA MET A 1 41.93 -12.28 29.77
C MET A 1 40.77 -12.97 29.05
N ARG A 2 40.37 -14.22 29.39
CA ARG A 2 39.24 -14.89 28.70
C ARG A 2 37.85 -14.31 29.02
N ILE A 3 37.63 -13.91 30.28
CA ILE A 3 36.33 -13.39 30.76
C ILE A 3 35.98 -12.05 30.10
N THR A 4 36.96 -11.15 29.95
CA THR A 4 36.79 -9.84 29.30
C THR A 4 36.44 -9.96 27.82
N SER A 5 37.04 -10.92 27.11
CA SER A 5 36.72 -11.16 25.68
C SER A 5 35.32 -11.73 25.49
N LEU A 6 34.89 -12.66 26.35
CA LEU A 6 33.53 -13.22 26.30
C LEU A 6 32.46 -12.17 26.62
N ALA A 7 32.72 -11.31 27.60
CA ALA A 7 31.83 -10.19 27.92
C ALA A 7 31.68 -9.22 26.74
N LEU A 8 32.79 -8.87 26.07
CA LEU A 8 32.76 -7.99 24.91
C LEU A 8 31.98 -8.61 23.74
N ILE A 9 32.19 -9.90 23.45
CA ILE A 9 31.45 -10.63 22.41
C ILE A 9 29.95 -10.63 22.70
N GLY A 10 29.56 -10.88 23.96
CA GLY A 10 28.16 -10.85 24.37
C GLY A 10 27.50 -9.49 24.16
N VAL A 11 28.19 -8.40 24.53
CA VAL A 11 27.71 -7.03 24.32
C VAL A 11 27.57 -6.72 22.83
N VAL A 12 28.57 -7.05 22.01
CA VAL A 12 28.52 -6.82 20.56
C VAL A 12 27.39 -7.62 19.90
N ALA A 13 27.25 -8.90 20.25
CA ALA A 13 26.16 -9.73 19.74
C ALA A 13 24.78 -9.20 20.17
N GLY A 14 24.66 -8.71 21.40
CA GLY A 14 23.44 -8.07 21.91
C GLY A 14 23.08 -6.80 21.14
N VAL A 15 24.04 -5.91 20.90
CA VAL A 15 23.83 -4.67 20.13
C VAL A 15 23.44 -4.97 18.68
N ILE A 16 24.10 -5.93 18.04
CA ILE A 16 23.76 -6.36 16.67
C ILE A 16 22.35 -6.98 16.63
N GLY A 17 22.03 -7.86 17.57
CA GLY A 17 20.70 -8.48 17.66
C GLY A 17 19.59 -7.46 17.83
N LEU A 18 19.79 -6.46 18.70
CA LEU A 18 18.86 -5.36 18.89
C LEU A 18 18.70 -4.51 17.62
N GLY A 19 19.82 -4.19 16.93
CA GLY A 19 19.77 -3.40 15.70
C GLY A 19 19.05 -4.10 14.54
N VAL A 20 19.22 -5.42 14.39
CA VAL A 20 18.51 -6.20 13.37
C VAL A 20 17.02 -6.28 13.68
N TRP A 21 16.66 -6.40 14.96
CA TRP A 21 15.27 -6.47 15.39
C TRP A 21 14.52 -5.16 15.14
N THR A 22 15.18 -4.01 15.26
CA THR A 22 14.56 -2.70 15.04
C THR A 22 14.36 -2.35 13.57
N VAL A 23 15.28 -2.75 12.68
CA VAL A 23 15.20 -2.45 11.23
C VAL A 23 14.26 -3.41 10.49
N GLY A 24 14.03 -4.60 11.03
CA GLY A 24 13.25 -5.65 10.38
C GLY A 24 14.09 -6.50 9.43
N GLY A 25 13.73 -7.78 9.34
CA GLY A 25 14.48 -8.75 8.54
C GLY A 25 14.24 -8.61 7.02
N PRO A 26 14.98 -9.36 6.19
CA PRO A 26 14.79 -9.35 4.73
C PRO A 26 13.38 -9.81 4.30
N GLY A 27 12.63 -10.50 5.17
CA GLY A 27 11.20 -10.79 4.95
C GLY A 27 10.34 -9.53 4.96
N GLN A 28 10.57 -8.65 5.94
CA GLN A 28 9.88 -7.36 6.08
C GLN A 28 10.09 -6.48 4.84
N ALA A 29 11.33 -6.36 4.38
CA ALA A 29 11.65 -5.56 3.19
C ALA A 29 10.94 -6.05 1.92
N ARG A 30 10.70 -7.36 1.79
CA ARG A 30 9.94 -7.91 0.65
C ARG A 30 8.45 -7.63 0.78
N ALA A 31 7.89 -7.79 1.98
CA ALA A 31 6.49 -7.46 2.24
C ALA A 31 6.20 -5.97 1.97
N GLU A 32 7.09 -5.07 2.41
CA GLU A 32 6.96 -3.63 2.14
C GLU A 32 7.02 -3.26 0.65
N ARG A 33 7.81 -3.98 -0.15
CA ARG A 33 7.85 -3.77 -1.61
C ARG A 33 6.54 -4.18 -2.27
N ARG A 34 5.97 -5.31 -1.85
CA ARG A 34 4.68 -5.79 -2.37
C ARG A 34 3.53 -4.88 -1.96
N ASP A 35 3.56 -4.37 -0.73
CA ASP A 35 2.61 -3.37 -0.26
C ASP A 35 2.72 -2.04 -1.05
N GLN A 36 3.93 -1.63 -1.45
CA GLN A 36 4.11 -0.48 -2.35
C GLN A 36 3.51 -0.73 -3.74
N GLU A 37 3.66 -1.94 -4.29
CA GLU A 37 3.05 -2.31 -5.56
C GLU A 37 1.51 -2.30 -5.47
N ARG A 38 0.93 -2.87 -4.41
CA ARG A 38 -0.52 -2.82 -4.15
C ARG A 38 -1.02 -1.39 -4.09
N MET A 39 -0.32 -0.49 -3.40
CA MET A 39 -0.72 0.91 -3.35
C MET A 39 -0.66 1.60 -4.72
N GLY A 40 0.35 1.28 -5.53
CA GLY A 40 0.45 1.76 -6.90
C GLY A 40 -0.76 1.35 -7.74
N ASP A 41 -1.18 0.09 -7.60
CA ASP A 41 -2.37 -0.45 -8.25
C ASP A 41 -3.65 0.26 -7.75
N LEU A 42 -3.85 0.37 -6.43
CA LEU A 42 -5.00 1.08 -5.85
C LEU A 42 -5.10 2.52 -6.35
N SER A 43 -3.99 3.25 -6.39
CA SER A 43 -3.96 4.65 -6.85
C SER A 43 -4.29 4.80 -8.34
N THR A 44 -3.92 3.81 -9.15
CA THR A 44 -4.21 3.80 -10.58
C THR A 44 -5.65 3.38 -10.84
N LEU A 45 -6.13 2.36 -10.13
CA LEU A 45 -7.51 1.88 -10.20
C LEU A 45 -8.51 2.93 -9.70
N ALA A 46 -8.24 3.59 -8.57
CA ALA A 46 -9.12 4.62 -8.03
C ALA A 46 -9.22 5.82 -8.98
N ARG A 47 -8.11 6.27 -9.59
CA ARG A 47 -8.14 7.36 -10.59
C ARG A 47 -8.91 6.98 -11.85
N HIS A 48 -8.76 5.74 -12.31
CA HIS A 48 -9.50 5.23 -13.46
C HIS A 48 -11.01 5.21 -13.18
N LEU A 49 -11.42 4.61 -12.06
CA LEU A 49 -12.83 4.54 -11.65
C LEU A 49 -13.44 5.91 -11.38
N ALA A 50 -12.71 6.82 -10.73
CA ALA A 50 -13.18 8.20 -10.52
C ALA A 50 -13.30 8.99 -11.83
N CYS A 51 -12.53 8.63 -12.86
CA CYS A 51 -12.72 9.17 -14.20
C CYS A 51 -13.99 8.63 -14.86
N LEU A 52 -14.24 7.33 -14.81
CA LEU A 52 -15.46 6.71 -15.34
C LEU A 52 -16.71 7.29 -14.68
N GLN A 53 -16.71 7.39 -13.34
CA GLN A 53 -17.81 7.96 -12.58
C GLN A 53 -18.10 9.42 -12.98
N ARG A 54 -17.07 10.24 -13.24
CA ARG A 54 -17.23 11.62 -13.73
C ARG A 54 -17.80 11.70 -15.14
N GLN A 55 -17.63 10.66 -15.95
CA GLN A 55 -18.22 10.55 -17.29
C GLN A 55 -19.63 9.94 -17.27
N GLY A 56 -20.13 9.55 -16.09
CA GLY A 56 -21.40 8.84 -15.96
C GLY A 56 -21.32 7.40 -16.50
N LEU A 57 -20.12 6.81 -16.47
CA LEU A 57 -19.86 5.43 -16.89
C LEU A 57 -19.75 4.52 -15.67
N GLU A 58 -20.19 3.28 -15.85
CA GLU A 58 -20.11 2.22 -14.85
C GLU A 58 -18.66 1.72 -14.66
N ALA A 59 -18.41 1.10 -13.52
CA ALA A 59 -17.08 0.68 -13.10
C ALA A 59 -16.44 -0.39 -14.01
N ASP A 60 -17.19 -1.09 -14.86
CA ASP A 60 -16.72 -2.11 -15.79
C ASP A 60 -16.60 -1.62 -17.25
N GLU A 61 -17.05 -0.40 -17.53
CA GLU A 61 -16.99 0.20 -18.86
C GLU A 61 -15.56 0.62 -19.24
N ARG A 62 -15.33 0.76 -20.55
CA ARG A 62 -14.07 1.23 -21.11
C ARG A 62 -14.25 2.63 -21.67
N SER A 63 -13.28 3.49 -21.39
CA SER A 63 -13.23 4.85 -21.94
C SER A 63 -11.83 5.15 -22.46
N GLU A 64 -11.73 5.65 -23.69
CA GLU A 64 -10.47 6.11 -24.29
C GLU A 64 -9.96 7.41 -23.66
N SER A 65 -10.86 8.17 -23.01
CA SER A 65 -10.53 9.44 -22.36
C SER A 65 -10.12 9.27 -20.90
N CYS A 66 -10.34 8.10 -20.29
CA CYS A 66 -9.85 7.80 -18.96
C CYS A 66 -8.44 7.19 -19.01
N PRO A 67 -7.56 7.53 -18.03
CA PRO A 67 -6.23 6.96 -17.95
C PRO A 67 -6.28 5.42 -17.91
N GLY A 68 -5.27 4.80 -18.53
CA GLY A 68 -5.29 3.43 -19.06
C GLY A 68 -5.56 2.28 -18.09
N VAL A 69 -5.43 1.05 -18.61
CA VAL A 69 -5.85 -0.22 -17.99
C VAL A 69 -5.32 -0.37 -16.56
N ALA A 70 -6.18 -0.13 -15.58
CA ALA A 70 -5.89 -0.38 -14.19
C ALA A 70 -6.02 -1.87 -13.88
N ARG A 71 -5.04 -2.45 -13.17
CA ARG A 71 -5.14 -3.83 -12.67
C ARG A 71 -6.25 -3.91 -11.63
N ARG A 72 -7.12 -4.91 -11.78
CA ARG A 72 -8.20 -5.22 -10.82
C ARG A 72 -7.86 -6.34 -9.86
N THR A 73 -6.69 -6.93 -10.01
CA THR A 73 -6.26 -8.12 -9.28
C THR A 73 -4.83 -7.89 -8.82
N ASP A 74 -4.54 -8.27 -7.57
CA ASP A 74 -3.20 -8.28 -7.03
C ASP A 74 -2.37 -9.35 -7.79
N PRO A 75 -1.30 -8.98 -8.50
CA PRO A 75 -0.49 -9.91 -9.29
C PRO A 75 0.23 -10.97 -8.45
N LEU A 76 0.40 -10.74 -7.14
CA LEU A 76 1.09 -11.66 -6.26
C LEU A 76 0.13 -12.72 -5.69
N SER A 77 -1.00 -12.27 -5.12
CA SER A 77 -1.96 -13.16 -4.48
C SER A 77 -2.95 -13.77 -5.48
N GLY A 78 -3.22 -13.07 -6.58
CA GLY A 78 -4.31 -13.39 -7.50
C GLY A 78 -5.68 -12.95 -6.99
N ASP A 79 -5.75 -12.30 -5.83
CA ASP A 79 -7.01 -11.84 -5.24
C ASP A 79 -7.50 -10.57 -5.95
N PRO A 80 -8.81 -10.46 -6.25
CA PRO A 80 -9.37 -9.22 -6.79
C PRO A 80 -9.32 -8.09 -5.75
N TYR A 81 -9.03 -6.88 -6.20
CA TYR A 81 -9.20 -5.69 -5.36
C TYR A 81 -10.69 -5.43 -5.13
N HIS A 82 -11.04 -5.08 -3.89
CA HIS A 82 -12.42 -4.74 -3.56
C HIS A 82 -12.71 -3.31 -4.02
N VAL A 83 -13.80 -3.12 -4.76
CA VAL A 83 -14.23 -1.83 -5.30
C VAL A 83 -15.64 -1.54 -4.79
N ASP A 84 -15.81 -0.37 -4.21
CA ASP A 84 -17.12 0.22 -3.92
C ASP A 84 -17.16 1.61 -4.57
N ALA A 85 -18.09 1.82 -5.49
CA ALA A 85 -18.14 3.01 -6.36
C ALA A 85 -19.54 3.64 -6.36
N ALA A 86 -20.15 3.78 -5.18
CA ALA A 86 -21.44 4.46 -5.01
C ALA A 86 -21.28 6.00 -5.12
N ASP A 87 -21.07 6.69 -4.00
CA ASP A 87 -20.90 8.16 -3.98
C ASP A 87 -19.42 8.59 -4.04
N VAL A 88 -18.53 7.73 -3.52
CA VAL A 88 -17.08 7.89 -3.54
C VAL A 88 -16.47 6.61 -4.06
N VAL A 89 -15.33 6.71 -4.74
CA VAL A 89 -14.60 5.53 -5.21
C VAL A 89 -13.72 5.04 -4.08
N ARG A 90 -14.05 3.87 -3.54
CA ARG A 90 -13.24 3.14 -2.55
C ARG A 90 -12.62 1.91 -3.20
N VAL A 91 -11.30 1.78 -3.11
CA VAL A 91 -10.55 0.63 -3.62
C VAL A 91 -9.67 0.07 -2.51
N CYS A 92 -9.82 -1.21 -2.17
CA CYS A 92 -9.15 -1.83 -1.03
C CYS A 92 -8.27 -3.03 -1.42
N ALA A 93 -7.17 -3.21 -0.67
CA ALA A 93 -6.27 -4.34 -0.79
C ALA A 93 -5.88 -4.88 0.58
N ARG A 94 -5.48 -6.17 0.63
CA ARG A 94 -4.91 -6.76 1.84
C ARG A 94 -3.40 -6.53 1.88
N PHE A 95 -2.95 -5.68 2.81
CA PHE A 95 -1.54 -5.41 3.04
C PHE A 95 -0.91 -6.44 3.99
N GLU A 96 0.38 -6.71 3.80
CA GLU A 96 1.13 -7.69 4.59
C GLU A 96 1.79 -7.08 5.82
N THR A 97 2.12 -5.80 5.73
CA THR A 97 2.76 -5.05 6.81
C THR A 97 1.76 -4.13 7.50
N ARG A 98 2.03 -3.78 8.76
CA ARG A 98 1.39 -2.61 9.35
C ARG A 98 1.86 -1.40 8.58
N LEU A 99 0.98 -0.83 7.77
CA LEU A 99 1.26 0.39 7.03
C LEU A 99 1.51 1.52 8.04
N PRO A 100 2.71 2.12 8.07
CA PRO A 100 2.96 3.23 8.95
C PRO A 100 2.09 4.41 8.50
N ARG A 101 1.24 4.91 9.41
CA ARG A 101 0.48 6.16 9.21
C ARG A 101 1.38 7.34 8.82
N GLN A 102 2.67 7.31 9.13
CA GLN A 102 3.60 8.36 8.68
C GLN A 102 3.98 8.27 7.19
N ARG A 103 3.96 7.07 6.60
CA ARG A 103 4.30 6.86 5.18
C ARG A 103 3.09 7.02 4.27
N TRP A 104 1.91 6.65 4.77
CA TRP A 104 0.66 6.63 3.99
C TRP A 104 -0.53 7.32 4.65
N GLY A 105 -0.46 7.67 5.93
CA GLY A 105 -1.55 8.32 6.68
C GLY A 105 -1.47 9.84 6.69
N ASN A 106 -0.50 10.45 5.97
CA ASN A 106 -0.57 11.87 5.59
C ASN A 106 -1.40 12.07 4.31
N ARG A 107 -2.03 11.01 3.81
CA ARG A 107 -2.94 11.01 2.68
C ARG A 107 -4.34 10.92 3.25
N ASP A 108 -5.07 12.04 3.20
CA ASP A 108 -6.47 12.11 3.62
C ASP A 108 -7.35 11.13 2.80
N ASP A 109 -6.85 10.65 1.67
CA ASP A 109 -7.49 9.67 0.77
C ASP A 109 -7.19 8.21 1.14
N PHE A 110 -6.50 7.88 2.24
CA PHE A 110 -6.18 6.49 2.61
C PHE A 110 -6.60 6.09 4.04
N ASP A 111 -7.40 5.02 4.14
CA ASP A 111 -7.79 4.36 5.37
C ASP A 111 -6.83 3.20 5.69
N PRO A 112 -5.92 3.35 6.67
CA PRO A 112 -4.93 2.32 7.01
C PRO A 112 -5.51 1.15 7.81
N ASP A 113 -6.69 1.33 8.43
CA ASP A 113 -7.30 0.30 9.26
C ASP A 113 -8.08 -0.69 8.36
N GLU A 114 -8.72 -0.19 7.29
CA GLU A 114 -9.37 -1.02 6.27
C GLU A 114 -8.47 -1.37 5.07
N GLY A 115 -7.37 -0.65 4.86
CA GLY A 115 -6.50 -0.82 3.69
C GLY A 115 -7.14 -0.29 2.41
N CYS A 116 -7.93 0.79 2.52
CA CYS A 116 -8.74 1.33 1.45
C CYS A 116 -8.27 2.72 1.02
N LEU A 117 -8.13 2.93 -0.29
CA LEU A 117 -7.98 4.26 -0.87
C LEU A 117 -9.37 4.80 -1.25
N VAL A 118 -9.71 5.99 -0.75
CA VAL A 118 -11.00 6.67 -0.95
C VAL A 118 -10.77 7.95 -1.74
N VAL A 119 -11.23 7.97 -2.99
CA VAL A 119 -11.14 9.13 -3.88
C VAL A 119 -12.52 9.70 -4.09
N GLY A 120 -12.71 10.95 -3.67
CA GLY A 120 -13.91 11.71 -3.99
C GLY A 120 -13.95 12.06 -5.48
N ALA A 121 -15.12 11.97 -6.11
CA ALA A 121 -15.32 12.35 -7.51
C ALA A 121 -14.95 13.82 -7.80
N ARG A 122 -14.85 14.68 -6.77
CA ARG A 122 -14.50 16.10 -6.86
C ARG A 122 -13.02 16.41 -6.60
N ASP A 123 -12.26 15.48 -6.00
CA ASP A 123 -10.94 15.76 -5.44
C ASP A 123 -9.78 15.39 -6.38
N THR A 124 -10.08 14.85 -7.56
CA THR A 124 -9.08 14.65 -8.61
C THR A 124 -8.78 15.96 -9.35
N GLY A 125 -8.40 16.99 -8.58
CA GLY A 125 -7.76 18.18 -9.10
C GLY A 125 -6.27 17.89 -9.31
N ALA A 126 -5.84 17.95 -10.57
CA ALA A 126 -4.48 18.13 -11.06
C ALA A 126 -3.31 17.57 -10.20
N TRP A 127 -2.73 16.47 -10.68
CA TRP A 127 -1.32 16.13 -10.45
C TRP A 127 -0.62 16.07 -11.81
#